data_AF-A0A7C0UBZ8-F1
#
_entry.id   AF-A0A7C0UBZ8-F1
#
_cell.length_a   1.000
_cell.length_b   1.000
_cell.length_c   1.000
_cell.angle_alpha   90.00
_cell.angle_beta   90.00
_cell.angle_gamma   90.00
#
_symmetry.space_group_name_H-M   'P 1'
#
loop_
_entity.id
_entity.type
_entity.pdbx_description
1 polymer ?
#
loop_
_entity_poly.entity_id
_entity_poly.type
_entity_poly.pdbx_seq_one_letter_code
_entity_poly.pdbx_strand_id
1 'polypeptide(L)'
;MERISQKQARIYVKHIYWITEQEERALREQLSEQGIKLRSAKGIMCTPLDPINKISSVAPQVWSETCYRQGGWYRNSEKNGLYLIVSSFELDGYEEKKAATITESDFVPPRLASVRDKERLIGEPELHKKLPTEWTTIRDIEKRIYLRWARRLGSDVNDYHFLYLSHTANHSNFIKPVFFVEGKDGIIPYSIDRSAHLCSCCVELFQVLGQQFKEKLVAPCPGATIFARLKPDKYLRVKSTKVQPNNAEWYHEPL
;
A
#
# COMPACT_ATOMS: atom_id res chain seq x y z
N MET A 1 39.24 -7.20 -21.56
CA MET A 1 38.56 -7.76 -20.37
C MET A 1 38.70 -6.78 -19.23
N GLU A 2 37.81 -5.80 -19.16
CA GLU A 2 37.74 -4.85 -18.04
C GLU A 2 36.50 -5.17 -17.22
N ARG A 3 36.73 -5.56 -15.96
CA ARG A 3 35.69 -5.76 -14.96
C ARG A 3 35.11 -4.39 -14.62
N ILE A 4 34.03 -4.04 -15.31
CA ILE A 4 33.19 -2.90 -14.93
C ILE A 4 32.68 -3.15 -13.51
N SER A 5 33.12 -2.26 -12.62
CA SER A 5 32.77 -2.11 -11.22
C SER A 5 31.30 -2.46 -10.92
N GLN A 6 31.12 -3.53 -10.15
CA GLN A 6 29.89 -3.87 -9.46
C GLN A 6 29.65 -2.90 -8.30
N LYS A 7 28.81 -1.87 -8.51
CA LYS A 7 27.82 -1.32 -7.54
C LYS A 7 27.23 -0.02 -8.08
N GLN A 8 26.44 -0.12 -9.14
CA GLN A 8 25.36 0.85 -9.29
C GLN A 8 24.31 0.43 -8.27
N ALA A 9 24.09 1.25 -7.23
CA ALA A 9 23.02 1.02 -6.28
C ALA A 9 21.73 0.88 -7.10
N ARG A 10 21.14 -0.32 -7.16
CA ARG A 10 19.89 -0.54 -7.88
C ARG A 10 18.85 0.37 -7.22
N ILE A 11 18.48 1.43 -7.93
CA ILE A 11 17.41 2.34 -7.51
C ILE A 11 16.17 1.48 -7.31
N TYR A 12 15.61 1.50 -6.11
CA TYR A 12 14.37 0.77 -5.84
C TYR A 12 13.24 1.43 -6.61
N VAL A 13 12.65 0.69 -7.55
CA VAL A 13 11.49 1.11 -8.33
C VAL A 13 10.50 -0.05 -8.46
N LYS A 14 9.21 0.26 -8.30
CA LYS A 14 8.11 -0.66 -8.58
C LYS A 14 7.00 0.07 -9.34
N HIS A 15 6.57 -0.49 -10.46
CA HIS A 15 5.43 -0.04 -11.24
C HIS A 15 4.21 -0.90 -10.87
N ILE A 16 3.08 -0.22 -10.65
CA ILE A 16 1.84 -0.80 -10.18
C ILE A 16 0.84 -0.79 -11.32
N TYR A 17 0.27 -1.94 -11.63
CA TYR A 17 -0.79 -2.11 -12.63
C TYR A 17 -1.96 -2.86 -12.02
N TRP A 18 -3.15 -2.54 -12.48
CA TRP A 18 -4.38 -3.27 -12.15
C TRP A 18 -5.01 -3.77 -13.44
N ILE A 19 -5.15 -5.09 -13.55
CA ILE A 19 -5.59 -5.77 -14.77
C ILE A 19 -6.62 -6.85 -14.47
N THR A 20 -7.38 -7.26 -15.46
CA THR A 20 -8.34 -8.36 -15.32
C THR A 20 -7.64 -9.72 -15.23
N GLU A 21 -8.38 -10.76 -14.88
CA GLU A 21 -7.85 -12.13 -14.88
C GLU A 21 -7.39 -12.56 -16.28
N GLN A 22 -8.14 -12.22 -17.32
CA GLN A 22 -7.77 -12.55 -18.71
C GLN A 22 -6.49 -11.83 -19.12
N GLU A 23 -6.38 -10.55 -18.78
CA GLU A 23 -5.17 -9.75 -19.03
C GLU A 23 -3.95 -10.30 -18.27
N GLU A 24 -4.13 -10.83 -17.06
CA GLU A 24 -3.06 -11.46 -16.28
C GLU A 24 -2.56 -12.75 -16.91
N ARG A 25 -3.48 -13.59 -17.40
CA ARG A 25 -3.14 -14.82 -18.12
C ARG A 25 -2.36 -14.50 -19.40
N ALA A 26 -2.82 -13.51 -20.17
CA ALA A 26 -2.12 -13.05 -21.37
C ALA A 26 -0.72 -12.51 -21.04
N LEU A 27 -0.61 -11.67 -20.00
CA LEU A 27 0.69 -11.14 -19.54
C LEU A 27 1.64 -12.27 -19.14
N ARG A 28 1.11 -13.29 -18.45
CA ARG A 28 1.89 -14.45 -18.00
C ARG A 28 2.45 -15.24 -19.18
N GLU A 29 1.65 -15.44 -20.23
CA GLU A 29 2.07 -16.10 -21.47
C GLU A 29 3.13 -15.27 -22.19
N GLN A 30 2.86 -13.99 -22.44
CA GLN A 30 3.79 -13.04 -23.08
C GLN A 30 5.16 -13.00 -22.37
N LEU A 31 5.17 -12.89 -21.04
CA LEU A 31 6.42 -12.87 -20.28
C LEU A 31 7.14 -14.23 -20.34
N SER A 32 6.40 -15.33 -20.37
CA SER A 32 6.97 -16.68 -20.49
C SER A 32 7.70 -16.85 -21.83
N GLU A 33 7.17 -16.32 -22.94
CA GLU A 33 7.84 -16.31 -24.25
C GLU A 33 9.17 -15.53 -24.21
N GLN A 34 9.26 -14.52 -23.34
CA GLN A 34 10.48 -13.74 -23.10
C GLN A 34 11.41 -14.36 -22.04
N GLY A 35 11.09 -15.55 -21.52
CA GLY A 35 11.84 -16.21 -20.45
C GLY A 35 11.70 -15.55 -19.07
N ILE A 36 10.71 -14.67 -18.88
CA ILE A 36 10.43 -13.96 -17.63
C ILE A 36 9.28 -14.65 -16.89
N LYS A 37 9.55 -15.16 -15.69
CA LYS A 37 8.51 -15.79 -14.86
C LYS A 37 7.71 -14.75 -14.07
N LEU A 38 6.42 -14.60 -14.37
CA LEU A 38 5.46 -13.89 -13.52
C LEU A 38 5.19 -14.70 -12.24
N ARG A 39 5.70 -14.24 -11.09
CA ARG A 39 5.49 -14.93 -9.81
C ARG A 39 4.10 -14.60 -9.24
N SER A 40 3.48 -15.54 -8.54
CA SER A 40 2.22 -15.27 -7.83
C SER A 40 2.50 -15.09 -6.34
N ALA A 41 1.99 -14.00 -5.77
CA ALA A 41 1.97 -13.80 -4.33
C ALA A 41 1.04 -14.82 -3.66
N LYS A 42 1.40 -15.24 -2.45
CA LYS A 42 0.63 -16.17 -1.61
C LYS A 42 0.65 -15.68 -0.18
N GLY A 43 -0.42 -15.82 0.58
CA GLY A 43 -0.47 -15.44 2.00
C GLY A 43 -0.65 -13.94 2.22
N ILE A 44 0.18 -13.13 1.56
CA ILE A 44 0.45 -11.75 1.95
C ILE A 44 0.67 -10.87 0.71
N MET A 45 -0.15 -9.82 0.56
CA MET A 45 -0.13 -8.95 -0.63
C MET A 45 1.10 -8.04 -0.74
N CYS A 46 1.87 -7.82 0.34
CA CYS A 46 3.05 -6.94 0.31
C CYS A 46 4.28 -7.60 -0.34
N THR A 47 4.32 -8.93 -0.42
CA THR A 47 5.51 -9.68 -0.88
C THR A 47 6.06 -9.24 -2.25
N PRO A 48 5.27 -8.78 -3.24
CA PRO A 48 5.82 -8.25 -4.50
C PRO A 48 6.69 -6.99 -4.37
N LEU A 49 6.52 -6.23 -3.29
CA LEU A 49 7.33 -5.04 -3.00
C LEU A 49 8.78 -5.40 -2.68
N ASP A 50 9.07 -6.67 -2.42
CA ASP A 50 10.41 -7.11 -2.10
C ASP A 50 11.40 -6.77 -3.23
N PRO A 51 12.55 -6.14 -2.92
CA PRO A 51 13.58 -5.83 -3.92
C PRO A 51 14.04 -7.01 -4.77
N ILE A 52 13.93 -8.26 -4.30
CA ILE A 52 14.33 -9.44 -5.11
C ILE A 52 13.30 -9.77 -6.21
N ASN A 53 12.05 -9.35 -6.03
CA ASN A 53 10.98 -9.70 -6.95
C ASN A 53 11.01 -8.77 -8.15
N LYS A 54 11.31 -9.32 -9.33
CA LYS A 54 11.32 -8.54 -10.58
C LYS A 54 9.92 -8.20 -11.06
N ILE A 55 9.02 -9.18 -11.01
CA ILE A 55 7.61 -8.99 -11.33
C ILE A 55 6.78 -10.02 -10.58
N SER A 56 5.64 -9.61 -10.02
CA SER A 56 4.70 -10.54 -9.39
C SER A 56 3.26 -10.07 -9.55
N SER A 57 2.37 -11.04 -9.54
CA SER A 57 0.92 -10.91 -9.59
C SER A 57 0.32 -11.23 -8.23
N VAL A 58 -0.66 -10.45 -7.80
CA VAL A 58 -1.45 -10.68 -6.60
C VAL A 58 -2.89 -10.85 -7.02
N ALA A 59 -3.40 -12.07 -6.82
CA ALA A 59 -4.76 -12.42 -7.15
C ALA A 59 -5.75 -11.90 -6.09
N PRO A 60 -7.04 -11.66 -6.45
CA PRO A 60 -8.05 -11.12 -5.53
C PRO A 60 -8.16 -11.87 -4.19
N GLN A 61 -8.06 -13.20 -4.19
CA GLN A 61 -8.17 -14.03 -2.99
C GLN A 61 -7.09 -13.75 -1.95
N VAL A 62 -5.91 -13.28 -2.36
CA VAL A 62 -4.79 -12.98 -1.44
C VAL A 62 -5.15 -11.84 -0.48
N TRP A 63 -6.05 -10.94 -0.89
CA TRP A 63 -6.55 -9.84 -0.05
C TRP A 63 -7.43 -10.34 1.10
N SER A 64 -7.87 -11.61 1.07
CA SER A 64 -8.67 -12.24 2.12
C SER A 64 -7.86 -13.16 3.04
N GLU A 65 -6.52 -13.18 2.90
CA GLU A 65 -5.64 -14.07 3.67
C GLU A 65 -5.07 -13.36 4.92
N THR A 66 -3.74 -13.22 5.04
CA THR A 66 -3.08 -12.77 6.28
C THR A 66 -3.52 -11.37 6.74
N CYS A 67 -3.72 -10.47 5.79
CA CYS A 67 -4.16 -9.09 6.04
C CYS A 67 -5.65 -8.90 5.68
N TYR A 68 -6.50 -9.83 6.11
CA TYR A 68 -7.94 -9.88 5.78
C TYR A 68 -8.69 -8.56 5.98
N ARG A 69 -8.50 -7.93 7.15
CA ARG A 69 -9.16 -6.69 7.56
C ARG A 69 -8.81 -5.54 6.62
N GLN A 70 -7.54 -5.50 6.25
CA GLN A 70 -6.95 -4.53 5.37
C GLN A 70 -7.41 -4.76 3.92
N GLY A 71 -7.65 -6.01 3.54
CA GLY A 71 -8.30 -6.36 2.28
C GLY A 71 -9.74 -5.91 2.16
N GLY A 72 -10.41 -5.53 3.24
CA GLY A 72 -11.72 -4.88 3.19
C GLY A 72 -11.69 -3.60 2.35
N TRP A 73 -10.61 -2.82 2.44
CA TRP A 73 -10.42 -1.61 1.63
C TRP A 73 -10.34 -1.94 0.14
N TYR A 74 -9.67 -3.03 -0.22
CA TYR A 74 -9.61 -3.50 -1.60
C TYR A 74 -10.98 -3.96 -2.11
N ARG A 75 -11.70 -4.77 -1.31
CA ARG A 75 -13.03 -5.29 -1.67
C ARG A 75 -14.08 -4.18 -1.84
N ASN A 76 -13.93 -3.07 -1.10
CA ASN A 76 -14.78 -1.88 -1.22
C ASN A 76 -14.26 -0.83 -2.20
N SER A 77 -13.23 -1.14 -3.00
CA SER A 77 -12.70 -0.23 -4.01
C SER A 77 -13.09 -0.67 -5.41
N GLU A 78 -12.92 0.22 -6.39
CA GLU A 78 -13.01 -0.09 -7.83
C GLU A 78 -11.99 -1.13 -8.30
N LYS A 79 -11.00 -1.49 -7.47
CA LYS A 79 -10.02 -2.54 -7.79
C LYS A 79 -10.53 -3.94 -7.47
N ASN A 80 -11.68 -4.07 -6.82
CA ASN A 80 -12.22 -5.36 -6.45
C ASN A 80 -12.38 -6.28 -7.68
N GLY A 81 -11.91 -7.52 -7.54
CA GLY A 81 -11.85 -8.51 -8.61
C GLY A 81 -10.64 -8.39 -9.56
N LEU A 82 -9.88 -7.30 -9.53
CA LEU A 82 -8.70 -7.12 -10.38
C LEU A 82 -7.45 -7.78 -9.79
N TYR A 83 -6.55 -8.19 -10.67
CA TYR A 83 -5.22 -8.63 -10.33
C TYR A 83 -4.29 -7.42 -10.23
N LEU A 84 -3.50 -7.38 -9.16
CA LEU A 84 -2.43 -6.40 -8.99
C LEU A 84 -1.14 -6.96 -9.57
N ILE A 85 -0.53 -6.23 -10.50
CA ILE A 85 0.82 -6.50 -10.98
C ILE A 85 1.79 -5.48 -10.38
N VAL A 86 2.87 -5.99 -9.80
CA VAL A 86 3.97 -5.19 -9.28
C VAL A 86 5.23 -5.58 -10.04
N SER A 87 5.76 -4.66 -10.83
CA SER A 87 6.92 -4.89 -11.70
C SER A 87 8.07 -3.94 -11.38
N SER A 88 9.31 -4.39 -11.54
CA SER A 88 10.52 -3.55 -11.44
C SER A 88 10.91 -2.87 -12.76
N PHE A 89 10.12 -3.09 -13.80
CA PHE A 89 10.25 -2.50 -15.14
C PHE A 89 8.86 -2.18 -15.70
N GLU A 90 8.79 -1.32 -16.69
CA GLU A 90 7.52 -0.98 -17.36
C GLU A 90 7.02 -2.15 -18.20
N LEU A 91 5.69 -2.26 -18.36
CA LEU A 91 5.07 -3.33 -19.13
C LEU A 91 4.52 -2.75 -20.43
N ASP A 92 5.20 -3.07 -21.52
CA ASP A 92 4.81 -2.62 -22.87
C ASP A 92 3.40 -3.13 -23.21
N GLY A 93 2.53 -2.22 -23.68
CA GLY A 93 1.13 -2.51 -24.00
C GLY A 93 0.18 -2.44 -22.80
N TYR A 94 0.68 -2.15 -21.60
CA TYR A 94 -0.12 -2.01 -20.37
C TYR A 94 -0.03 -0.58 -19.78
N GLU A 95 0.41 0.40 -20.56
CA GLU A 95 0.60 1.80 -20.12
C GLU A 95 -0.69 2.38 -19.54
N GLU A 96 -1.83 2.11 -20.18
CA GLU A 96 -3.15 2.55 -19.72
C GLU A 96 -3.62 1.88 -18.43
N LYS A 97 -3.05 0.73 -18.08
CA LYS A 97 -3.35 -0.03 -16.85
C LYS A 97 -2.43 0.35 -15.71
N LYS A 98 -1.36 1.09 -15.99
CA LYS A 98 -0.43 1.58 -14.98
C LYS A 98 -1.15 2.57 -14.08
N ALA A 99 -1.11 2.31 -12.77
CA ALA A 99 -1.72 3.14 -11.75
C ALA A 99 -0.68 4.05 -11.06
N ALA A 100 0.53 3.54 -10.82
CA ALA A 100 1.56 4.31 -10.15
C ALA A 100 2.98 3.79 -10.37
N THR A 101 3.96 4.62 -9.99
CA THR A 101 5.35 4.22 -9.77
C THR A 101 5.74 4.51 -8.33
N ILE A 102 6.36 3.53 -7.67
CA ILE A 102 6.85 3.59 -6.29
C ILE A 102 8.37 3.65 -6.32
N THR A 103 8.97 4.56 -5.55
CA THR A 103 10.42 4.73 -5.41
C THR A 103 10.80 4.95 -3.95
N GLU A 104 12.06 4.70 -3.57
CA GLU A 104 12.57 5.12 -2.26
C GLU A 104 12.59 6.66 -2.15
N SER A 105 12.39 7.19 -0.95
CA SER A 105 12.46 8.63 -0.69
C SER A 105 13.32 8.95 0.54
N ASP A 106 14.07 10.05 0.45
CA ASP A 106 14.78 10.65 1.59
C ASP A 106 13.89 11.60 2.42
N PHE A 107 12.58 11.59 2.17
CA PHE A 107 11.63 12.36 2.93
C PHE A 107 11.69 12.02 4.42
N VAL A 108 11.74 13.07 5.23
CA VAL A 108 11.56 13.03 6.68
C VAL A 108 10.30 13.83 7.00
N PRO A 109 9.30 13.26 7.69
CA PRO A 109 8.07 13.95 7.98
C PRO A 109 8.35 15.15 8.90
N PRO A 110 7.75 16.34 8.66
CA PRO A 110 7.91 17.48 9.56
C PRO A 110 7.49 17.17 11.00
N ARG A 111 6.49 16.30 11.17
CA ARG A 111 6.08 15.73 12.46
C ARG A 111 5.31 14.43 12.24
N LEU A 112 5.27 13.58 13.27
CA LEU A 112 4.33 12.46 13.36
C LEU A 112 3.06 12.88 14.12
N ALA A 113 2.01 12.06 14.02
CA ALA A 113 0.75 12.29 14.71
C ALA A 113 0.83 11.96 16.20
N SER A 114 0.37 12.90 17.03
CA SER A 114 0.08 12.64 18.44
C SER A 114 -1.14 11.73 18.61
N VAL A 115 -1.40 11.24 19.82
CA VAL A 115 -2.64 10.50 20.13
C VAL A 115 -3.88 11.35 19.82
N ARG A 116 -3.87 12.63 20.24
CA ARG A 116 -4.96 13.58 19.96
C ARG A 116 -5.19 13.82 18.46
N ASP A 117 -4.11 13.87 17.68
CA ASP A 117 -4.23 13.95 16.22
C ASP A 117 -4.92 12.72 15.64
N LYS A 118 -4.58 11.52 16.13
CA LYS A 118 -5.18 10.27 15.66
C LYS A 118 -6.66 10.19 16.03
N GLU A 119 -7.04 10.57 17.24
CA GLU A 119 -8.43 10.66 17.70
C GLU A 119 -9.26 11.59 16.81
N ARG A 120 -8.71 12.76 16.46
CA ARG A 120 -9.36 13.68 15.53
C ARG A 120 -9.52 13.07 14.13
N LEU A 121 -8.48 12.43 13.61
CA LEU A 121 -8.52 11.82 12.26
C LEU A 121 -9.54 10.69 12.16
N ILE A 122 -9.75 9.90 13.22
CA ILE A 122 -10.78 8.85 13.20
C ILE A 122 -12.20 9.38 13.34
N GLY A 123 -12.38 10.63 13.79
CA GLY A 123 -13.68 11.29 13.86
C GLY A 123 -14.12 11.97 12.56
N GLU A 124 -13.30 11.92 11.50
CA GLU A 124 -13.64 12.53 10.21
C GLU A 124 -14.82 11.80 9.54
N PRO A 125 -15.92 12.50 9.18
CA PRO A 125 -17.09 11.85 8.58
C PRO A 125 -16.79 11.10 7.28
N GLU A 126 -15.83 11.58 6.48
CA GLU A 126 -15.43 10.95 5.21
C GLU A 126 -14.77 9.58 5.42
N LEU A 127 -14.13 9.35 6.56
CA LEU A 127 -13.61 8.03 6.90
C LEU A 127 -14.76 7.04 7.10
N HIS A 128 -15.79 7.43 7.87
CA HIS A 128 -16.91 6.54 8.20
C HIS A 128 -17.72 6.12 6.98
N LYS A 129 -17.81 6.97 5.95
CA LYS A 129 -18.44 6.64 4.67
C LYS A 129 -17.68 5.56 3.89
N LYS A 130 -16.37 5.45 4.09
CA LYS A 130 -15.49 4.53 3.32
C LYS A 130 -15.01 3.33 4.13
N LEU A 131 -15.23 3.32 5.45
CA LEU A 131 -14.77 2.29 6.35
C LEU A 131 -15.39 0.93 5.99
N PRO A 132 -14.59 -0.09 5.64
CA PRO A 132 -15.11 -1.43 5.39
C PRO A 132 -15.65 -2.05 6.68
N THR A 133 -16.74 -2.82 6.58
CA THR A 133 -17.31 -3.56 7.73
C THR A 133 -16.30 -4.51 8.36
N GLU A 134 -15.42 -5.12 7.56
CA GLU A 134 -14.36 -5.98 8.09
C GLU A 134 -13.37 -5.18 8.93
N TRP A 135 -13.14 -3.90 8.63
CA TRP A 135 -12.27 -3.01 9.41
C TRP A 135 -12.76 -2.77 10.83
N THR A 136 -14.03 -3.00 11.17
CA THR A 136 -14.48 -2.90 12.57
C THR A 136 -14.43 -4.25 13.29
N THR A 137 -14.20 -5.35 12.56
CA THR A 137 -14.24 -6.71 13.09
C THR A 137 -12.83 -7.20 13.46
N ILE A 138 -12.41 -6.96 14.70
CA ILE A 138 -11.06 -7.32 15.19
C ILE A 138 -11.09 -8.70 15.87
N ARG A 139 -10.37 -9.67 15.30
CA ARG A 139 -10.19 -11.00 15.92
C ARG A 139 -9.05 -11.00 16.93
N ASP A 140 -9.15 -11.75 18.02
CA ASP A 140 -8.09 -11.77 19.05
C ASP A 140 -6.75 -12.33 18.54
N ILE A 141 -6.79 -13.29 17.61
CA ILE A 141 -5.58 -13.78 16.96
C ILE A 141 -4.86 -12.68 16.19
N GLU A 142 -5.62 -11.77 15.55
CA GLU A 142 -5.08 -10.63 14.82
C GLU A 142 -4.40 -9.64 15.78
N LYS A 143 -5.03 -9.34 16.92
CA LYS A 143 -4.44 -8.47 17.96
C LYS A 143 -3.06 -8.97 18.38
N ARG A 144 -2.95 -10.27 18.67
CA ARG A 144 -1.68 -10.90 19.08
C ARG A 144 -0.61 -10.84 17.99
N ILE A 145 -1.00 -11.03 16.72
CA ILE A 145 -0.08 -10.98 15.59
C ILE A 145 0.48 -9.57 15.42
N TYR A 146 -0.38 -8.55 15.38
CA TYR A 146 0.08 -7.17 15.18
C TYR A 146 0.92 -6.65 16.35
N LEU A 147 0.56 -6.95 17.60
CA LEU A 147 1.40 -6.61 18.76
C LEU A 147 2.77 -7.31 18.70
N ARG A 148 2.83 -8.56 18.23
CA ARG A 148 4.11 -9.27 18.05
C ARG A 148 4.95 -8.61 16.95
N TRP A 149 4.34 -8.23 15.84
CA TRP A 149 5.06 -7.57 14.75
C TRP A 149 5.54 -6.16 15.12
N ALA A 150 4.73 -5.39 15.84
CA ALA A 150 5.11 -4.08 16.39
C ALA A 150 6.33 -4.20 17.32
N ARG A 151 6.30 -5.16 18.26
CA ARG A 151 7.44 -5.45 19.15
C ARG A 151 8.71 -5.85 18.40
N ARG A 152 8.58 -6.64 17.33
CA ARG A 152 9.72 -6.99 16.45
C ARG A 152 10.38 -5.76 15.81
N LEU A 153 9.65 -4.66 15.67
CA LEU A 153 10.16 -3.37 15.18
C LEU A 153 10.45 -2.36 16.31
N GLY A 154 10.58 -2.82 17.56
CA GLY A 154 10.97 -1.99 18.69
C GLY A 154 9.87 -1.05 19.19
N SER A 155 8.60 -1.45 19.07
CA SER A 155 7.50 -0.82 19.81
C SER A 155 7.35 -1.46 21.19
N ASP A 156 7.07 -0.64 22.20
CA ASP A 156 6.75 -0.99 23.58
C ASP A 156 5.23 -1.05 23.83
N VAL A 157 4.41 -0.81 22.80
CA VAL A 157 2.95 -0.86 22.88
C VAL A 157 2.50 -2.29 23.17
N ASN A 158 1.78 -2.45 24.28
CA ASN A 158 1.18 -3.71 24.70
C ASN A 158 -0.34 -3.78 24.45
N ASP A 159 -0.95 -2.64 24.14
CA ASP A 159 -2.38 -2.52 23.90
C ASP A 159 -2.68 -2.40 22.39
N TYR A 160 -3.52 -3.30 21.89
CA TYR A 160 -3.94 -3.25 20.49
C TYR A 160 -4.82 -2.03 20.18
N HIS A 161 -5.49 -1.43 21.17
CA HIS A 161 -6.31 -0.25 20.94
C HIS A 161 -5.49 0.90 20.34
N PHE A 162 -4.28 1.15 20.85
CA PHE A 162 -3.36 2.14 20.28
C PHE A 162 -3.01 1.82 18.83
N LEU A 163 -2.69 0.55 18.53
CA LEU A 163 -2.39 0.13 17.16
C LEU A 163 -3.60 0.36 16.25
N TYR A 164 -4.79 -0.07 16.66
CA TYR A 164 -6.01 0.14 15.90
C TYR A 164 -6.30 1.62 15.62
N LEU A 165 -6.13 2.48 16.64
CA LEU A 165 -6.25 3.93 16.51
C LEU A 165 -5.27 4.47 15.46
N SER A 166 -3.99 4.11 15.58
CA SER A 166 -2.94 4.53 14.65
C SER A 166 -3.20 4.05 13.21
N HIS A 167 -3.56 2.77 13.04
CA HIS A 167 -3.86 2.17 11.74
C HIS A 167 -5.00 2.93 11.04
N THR A 168 -6.09 3.18 11.78
CA THR A 168 -7.29 3.81 11.24
C THR A 168 -7.04 5.28 10.92
N ALA A 169 -6.36 6.02 11.82
CA ALA A 169 -5.99 7.40 11.59
C ALA A 169 -5.07 7.58 10.37
N ASN A 170 -4.13 6.65 10.17
CA ASN A 170 -3.27 6.67 8.98
C ASN A 170 -4.09 6.56 7.69
N HIS A 171 -5.00 5.58 7.59
CA HIS A 171 -5.88 5.46 6.41
C HIS A 171 -6.77 6.69 6.22
N SER A 172 -7.31 7.25 7.30
CA SER A 172 -8.07 8.50 7.27
C SER A 172 -7.28 9.64 6.64
N ASN A 173 -5.98 9.77 6.98
CA ASN A 173 -5.12 10.79 6.40
C ASN A 173 -4.91 10.64 4.87
N PHE A 174 -5.07 9.44 4.32
CA PHE A 174 -5.06 9.20 2.87
C PHE A 174 -6.46 9.30 2.22
N ILE A 175 -7.50 9.57 3.00
CA ILE A 175 -8.84 9.91 2.52
C ILE A 175 -9.01 11.43 2.54
N LYS A 176 -8.79 12.04 3.71
CA LYS A 176 -8.88 13.49 3.95
C LYS A 176 -7.64 13.95 4.74
N PRO A 177 -6.59 14.41 4.04
CA PRO A 177 -5.31 14.70 4.68
C PRO A 177 -5.37 15.87 5.66
N VAL A 178 -4.73 15.66 6.81
CA VAL A 178 -4.29 16.72 7.71
C VAL A 178 -2.76 16.75 7.85
N PHE A 179 -2.12 15.60 7.64
CA PHE A 179 -0.68 15.43 7.58
C PHE A 179 -0.27 15.33 6.12
N PHE A 180 0.17 16.47 5.59
CA PHE A 180 0.67 16.59 4.23
C PHE A 180 1.81 17.60 4.16
N VAL A 181 2.53 17.57 3.05
CA VAL A 181 3.42 18.67 2.63
C VAL A 181 2.93 19.23 1.31
N GLU A 182 3.29 20.48 1.01
CA GLU A 182 2.98 21.07 -0.28
C GLU A 182 3.96 20.56 -1.34
N GLY A 183 3.41 20.09 -2.45
CA GLY A 183 4.14 19.74 -3.66
C GLY A 183 3.79 20.71 -4.79
N LYS A 184 4.53 20.61 -5.89
CA LYS A 184 4.30 21.43 -7.10
C LYS A 184 2.87 21.29 -7.65
N ASP A 185 2.29 20.10 -7.51
CA ASP A 185 1.00 19.73 -8.10
C ASP A 185 -0.10 19.55 -7.04
N GLY A 186 0.04 20.22 -5.88
CA GLY A 186 -0.90 20.13 -4.76
C GLY A 186 -0.31 19.41 -3.55
N ILE A 187 -1.19 18.98 -2.63
CA ILE A 187 -0.76 18.37 -1.38
C ILE A 187 -0.24 16.94 -1.58
N ILE A 188 0.75 16.57 -0.79
CA ILE A 188 1.35 15.23 -0.74
C ILE A 188 1.11 14.67 0.67
N PRO A 189 0.06 13.85 0.87
CA PRO A 189 -0.17 13.23 2.17
C PRO A 189 0.92 12.21 2.49
N TYR A 190 1.20 12.05 3.78
CA TYR A 190 2.20 11.11 4.24
C TYR A 190 1.70 10.22 5.38
N SER A 191 2.32 9.04 5.53
CA SER A 191 2.04 8.13 6.66
C SER A 191 2.38 8.80 7.98
N ILE A 192 1.50 8.69 8.96
CA ILE A 192 1.50 9.59 10.13
C ILE A 192 2.21 9.05 11.38
N ASP A 193 2.75 7.85 11.33
CA ASP A 193 3.42 7.21 12.47
C ASP A 193 4.60 6.34 11.97
N ARG A 194 5.41 5.84 12.91
CA ARG A 194 6.51 4.92 12.63
C ARG A 194 6.01 3.56 12.14
N SER A 195 6.85 2.86 11.38
CA SER A 195 6.56 1.55 10.79
C SER A 195 6.00 0.54 11.78
N ALA A 196 6.45 0.54 13.04
CA ALA A 196 5.97 -0.36 14.07
C ALA A 196 4.48 -0.19 14.41
N HIS A 197 3.90 0.99 14.16
CA HIS A 197 2.53 1.37 14.53
C HIS A 197 1.61 1.55 13.33
N LEU A 198 2.10 1.28 12.12
CA LEU A 198 1.31 1.37 10.90
C LEU A 198 0.73 0.00 10.55
N CYS A 199 -0.36 0.00 9.80
CA CYS A 199 -0.88 -1.20 9.18
C CYS A 199 -1.19 -0.93 7.72
N SER A 200 -0.99 -1.96 6.93
CA SER A 200 -1.32 -2.02 5.52
C SER A 200 -0.98 -0.80 4.67
N CYS A 201 0.28 -0.39 4.72
CA CYS A 201 0.83 0.52 3.70
C CYS A 201 0.54 0.07 2.25
N CYS A 202 0.24 -1.22 2.03
CA CYS A 202 -0.18 -1.76 0.74
C CYS A 202 -1.40 -1.06 0.14
N VAL A 203 -2.39 -0.64 0.95
CA VAL A 203 -3.58 0.00 0.36
C VAL A 203 -3.24 1.37 -0.20
N GLU A 204 -2.31 2.10 0.44
CA GLU A 204 -1.81 3.37 -0.09
C GLU A 204 -0.81 3.19 -1.24
N LEU A 205 0.13 2.25 -1.10
CA LEU A 205 1.18 1.96 -2.08
C LEU A 205 0.58 1.46 -3.40
N PHE A 206 -0.44 0.60 -3.33
CA PHE A 206 -1.07 0.00 -4.50
C PHE A 206 -2.26 0.78 -5.04
N GLN A 207 -2.44 2.03 -4.63
CA GLN A 207 -3.52 2.90 -5.13
C GLN A 207 -4.94 2.36 -4.85
N VAL A 208 -5.12 1.62 -3.76
CA VAL A 208 -6.46 1.28 -3.24
C VAL A 208 -7.03 2.47 -2.45
N LEU A 209 -6.17 3.15 -1.69
CA LEU A 209 -6.49 4.40 -1.00
C LEU A 209 -5.59 5.55 -1.46
N GLY A 210 -6.16 6.76 -1.45
CA GLY A 210 -5.45 7.99 -1.81
C GLY A 210 -5.15 8.12 -3.31
N GLN A 211 -5.91 7.46 -4.19
CA GLN A 211 -5.75 7.53 -5.64
C GLN A 211 -6.09 8.91 -6.25
N GLN A 212 -6.76 9.76 -5.47
CA GLN A 212 -7.02 11.16 -5.80
C GLN A 212 -5.79 12.07 -5.63
N PHE A 213 -4.71 11.57 -5.01
CA PHE A 213 -3.47 12.33 -4.86
C PHE A 213 -2.47 11.94 -5.94
N LYS A 214 -1.87 12.96 -6.58
CA LYS A 214 -0.84 12.77 -7.60
C LYS A 214 0.44 12.17 -7.02
N GLU A 215 0.81 12.58 -5.81
CA GLU A 215 1.93 12.02 -5.07
C GLU A 215 1.51 11.66 -3.64
N LYS A 216 2.11 10.59 -3.09
CA LYS A 216 1.95 10.16 -1.70
C LYS A 216 3.30 9.72 -1.13
N LEU A 217 3.48 9.88 0.18
CA LEU A 217 4.68 9.43 0.89
C LEU A 217 4.28 8.39 1.93
N VAL A 218 4.60 7.12 1.68
CA VAL A 218 4.09 6.02 2.50
C VAL A 218 5.23 5.34 3.22
N ALA A 219 5.15 5.26 4.55
CA ALA A 219 6.08 4.46 5.35
C ALA A 219 5.61 3.00 5.39
N PRO A 220 6.52 2.01 5.38
CA PRO A 220 6.13 0.61 5.39
C PRO A 220 5.51 0.21 6.73
N CYS A 221 4.52 -0.68 6.71
CA CYS A 221 4.01 -1.32 7.92
C CYS A 221 4.91 -2.48 8.37
N PRO A 222 4.66 -3.12 9.54
CA PRO A 222 5.45 -4.24 10.00
C PRO A 222 5.42 -5.41 9.03
N GLY A 223 4.27 -5.69 8.42
CA GLY A 223 4.14 -6.73 7.40
C GLY A 223 5.04 -6.48 6.19
N ALA A 224 5.08 -5.26 5.66
CA ALA A 224 5.93 -4.95 4.52
C ALA A 224 7.43 -4.95 4.88
N THR A 225 7.78 -4.58 6.11
CA THR A 225 9.14 -4.70 6.64
C THR A 225 9.57 -6.16 6.76
N ILE A 226 8.71 -7.02 7.31
CA ILE A 226 9.02 -8.43 7.59
C ILE A 226 9.00 -9.29 6.32
N PHE A 227 7.98 -9.14 5.48
CA PHE A 227 7.73 -10.05 4.35
C PHE A 227 8.18 -9.51 2.99
N ALA A 228 8.47 -8.21 2.90
CA ALA A 228 8.98 -7.57 1.69
C ALA A 228 10.31 -6.84 1.91
N ARG A 229 10.93 -6.98 3.09
CA ARG A 229 12.25 -6.40 3.42
C ARG A 229 12.37 -4.90 3.13
N LEU A 230 11.26 -4.18 3.20
CA LEU A 230 11.30 -2.72 3.15
C LEU A 230 11.97 -2.20 4.42
N LYS A 231 12.77 -1.15 4.30
CA LYS A 231 13.47 -0.57 5.46
C LYS A 231 12.44 0.11 6.37
N PRO A 232 12.40 -0.19 7.68
CA PRO A 232 11.50 0.47 8.60
C PRO A 232 11.76 1.98 8.61
N ASP A 233 10.70 2.76 8.79
CA ASP A 233 10.69 4.23 8.88
C ASP A 233 11.24 4.96 7.64
N LYS A 234 11.54 4.22 6.55
CA LYS A 234 11.96 4.80 5.27
C LYS A 234 10.73 5.00 4.37
N TYR A 235 10.42 6.25 4.09
CA TYR A 235 9.29 6.59 3.22
C TYR A 235 9.54 6.16 1.78
N LEU A 236 8.49 5.60 1.17
CA LEU A 236 8.39 5.37 -0.25
C LEU A 236 7.57 6.49 -0.87
N ARG A 237 8.03 7.00 -2.01
CA ARG A 237 7.26 7.95 -2.82
C ARG A 237 6.45 7.20 -3.86
N VAL A 238 5.15 7.43 -3.87
CA VAL A 238 4.22 6.91 -4.87
C VAL A 238 3.82 8.06 -5.78
N LYS A 239 4.05 7.93 -7.09
CA LYS A 239 3.58 8.87 -8.11
C LYS A 239 2.51 8.21 -8.95
N SER A 240 1.31 8.77 -8.91
CA SER A 240 0.15 8.29 -9.67
C SER A 240 0.30 8.71 -11.14
N THR A 241 0.02 7.79 -12.06
CA THR A 241 0.00 8.08 -13.52
C THR A 241 -1.34 8.69 -13.95
N LYS A 242 -2.41 8.39 -13.20
CA LYS A 242 -3.75 8.92 -13.38
C LYS A 242 -4.21 9.47 -12.03
N VAL A 243 -4.66 10.71 -11.97
CA VAL A 243 -5.28 11.29 -10.77
C VAL A 243 -6.78 11.11 -10.93
N GLN A 244 -7.40 10.33 -10.05
CA GLN A 244 -8.85 10.20 -10.07
C GLN A 244 -9.49 11.36 -9.33
N PRO A 245 -10.55 11.99 -9.87
CA PRO A 245 -11.32 12.96 -9.13
C PRO A 245 -11.83 12.33 -7.83
N ASN A 246 -11.87 13.10 -6.75
CA ASN A 246 -12.42 12.66 -5.47
C ASN A 246 -13.95 12.57 -5.60
N ASN A 247 -14.45 11.51 -6.23
CA ASN A 247 -15.87 11.31 -6.40
C ASN A 247 -16.46 10.89 -5.05
N ALA A 248 -17.13 11.83 -4.38
CA ALA A 248 -17.99 11.57 -3.23
C ALA A 248 -19.34 10.91 -3.63
N GLU A 249 -19.49 10.47 -4.87
CA GLU A 249 -20.75 10.01 -5.47
C GLU A 249 -20.60 8.61 -6.10
N TRP A 250 -20.36 7.60 -5.28
CA TRP A 250 -20.60 6.21 -5.68
C TRP A 250 -21.44 5.54 -4.60
N TYR A 251 -22.72 5.94 -4.53
CA TYR A 251 -23.73 5.24 -3.76
C TYR A 251 -24.34 4.17 -4.66
N HIS A 252 -24.00 2.91 -4.40
CA HIS A 252 -24.89 1.82 -4.79
C HIS A 252 -26.12 1.90 -3.86
N GLU A 253 -27.27 2.24 -4.43
CA GLU A 253 -28.55 1.92 -3.79
C GLU A 253 -28.62 0.40 -3.60
N PRO A 254 -28.91 -0.10 -2.39
CA PRO A 254 -29.25 -1.49 -2.23
C PRO A 254 -30.58 -1.76 -2.94
N LEU A 255 -30.58 -2.78 -3.82
CA LEU A 255 -31.81 -3.44 -4.27
C LEU A 255 -32.56 -4.06 -3.08
#